data_AF-A0A2N3KZ74-F1
#
_entry.id   AF-A0A2N3KZ74-F1
#
_cell.length_a   1.000
_cell.length_b   1.000
_cell.length_c   1.000
_cell.angle_alpha   90.00
_cell.angle_beta   90.00
_cell.angle_gamma   90.00
#
_symmetry.space_group_name_H-M   'P 1'
#
loop_
_entity.id
_entity.type
_entity.pdbx_description
1 polymer ?
#
loop_
_entity_poly.entity_id
_entity_poly.type
_entity_poly.pdbx_seq_one_letter_code
_entity_poly.pdbx_strand_id
1 'polypeptide(L)'
;MQTIEQPAFCETEEKKSRFLATLVPYAQFADRLTELRKEHPKANHHVTAYRYLNDEDQLIEHGKDDGEPSGTSGMPCLKVLQGRDLINIAVIVTRYFGGTKLGTGGLVRAYSGAAQAVCDIADIKPYIPQGTTRLFASFADAGGMEQACSRADITVLDRQFDTIGSLIEITGPREVLADLSARFPPLGSENTD
;
A
#
# COMPACT_ATOMS: atom_id res chain seq x y z
N MET A 1 -6.09 -5.70 -7.53
CA MET A 1 -5.46 -5.29 -6.27
C MET A 1 -6.06 -3.99 -5.76
N GLN A 2 -6.17 -3.88 -4.44
CA GLN A 2 -6.83 -2.81 -3.71
C GLN A 2 -5.88 -2.25 -2.65
N THR A 3 -6.12 -1.02 -2.18
CA THR A 3 -5.30 -0.33 -1.18
C THR A 3 -6.16 0.61 -0.32
N ILE A 4 -5.54 1.28 0.65
CA ILE A 4 -6.10 2.39 1.42
C ILE A 4 -5.19 3.61 1.31
N GLU A 5 -5.75 4.80 1.48
CA GLU A 5 -4.97 6.05 1.59
C GLU A 5 -4.87 6.53 3.03
N GLN A 6 -5.92 6.27 3.83
CA GLN A 6 -6.03 6.72 5.21
C GLN A 6 -6.07 5.51 6.15
N PRO A 7 -5.42 5.59 7.32
CA PRO A 7 -5.53 4.56 8.36
C PRO A 7 -6.97 4.31 8.79
N ALA A 8 -7.24 3.07 9.21
CA ALA A 8 -8.49 2.66 9.84
C ALA A 8 -8.21 1.96 11.17
N PHE A 9 -9.17 2.06 12.09
CA PHE A 9 -9.06 1.46 13.42
C PHE A 9 -10.37 0.78 13.82
N CYS A 10 -10.27 -0.45 14.31
CA CYS A 10 -11.41 -1.18 14.85
C CYS A 10 -10.99 -1.96 16.10
N GLU A 11 -11.85 -1.97 17.11
CA GLU A 11 -11.68 -2.78 18.30
C GLU A 11 -12.71 -3.92 18.32
N THR A 12 -12.25 -5.13 18.62
CA THR A 12 -13.09 -6.31 18.85
C THR A 12 -12.76 -6.97 20.18
N GLU A 13 -13.70 -7.74 20.73
CA GLU A 13 -13.51 -8.45 22.00
C GLU A 13 -13.90 -9.93 21.87
N GLU A 14 -13.08 -10.84 22.41
CA GLU A 14 -13.37 -12.28 22.51
C GLU A 14 -12.93 -12.77 23.89
N LYS A 15 -13.85 -13.34 24.68
CA LYS A 15 -13.62 -13.78 26.07
C LYS A 15 -12.86 -12.77 26.93
N LYS A 16 -13.29 -11.50 26.91
CA LYS A 16 -12.68 -10.35 27.60
C LYS A 16 -11.29 -9.95 27.09
N SER A 17 -10.74 -10.67 26.11
CA SER A 17 -9.53 -10.27 25.42
C SER A 17 -9.89 -9.23 24.37
N ARG A 18 -9.20 -8.09 24.38
CA ARG A 18 -9.43 -6.98 23.44
C ARG A 18 -8.40 -7.02 22.32
N PHE A 19 -8.84 -6.81 21.09
CA PHE A 19 -8.03 -6.81 19.88
C PHE A 19 -8.25 -5.49 19.15
N LEU A 20 -7.26 -4.63 19.23
CA LEU A 20 -7.25 -3.29 18.64
C LEU A 20 -6.51 -3.38 17.32
N ALA A 21 -7.25 -3.50 16.22
CA ALA A 21 -6.71 -3.60 14.87
C ALA A 21 -6.54 -2.20 14.27
N THR A 22 -5.32 -1.89 13.85
CA THR A 22 -4.98 -0.69 13.11
C THR A 22 -4.51 -1.10 11.72
N LEU A 23 -5.21 -0.65 10.69
CA LEU A 23 -4.86 -0.84 9.28
C LEU A 23 -4.22 0.46 8.76
N VAL A 24 -3.06 0.38 8.14
CA VAL A 24 -2.30 1.54 7.66
C VAL A 24 -1.72 1.31 6.27
N PRO A 25 -1.51 2.38 5.47
CA PRO A 25 -0.62 2.31 4.32
C PRO A 25 0.74 1.75 4.75
N TYR A 26 1.32 0.87 3.94
CA TYR A 26 2.58 0.17 4.29
C TYR A 26 3.72 1.15 4.58
N ALA A 27 3.77 2.28 3.86
CA ALA A 27 4.75 3.35 4.10
C ALA A 27 4.74 3.89 5.55
N GLN A 28 3.62 3.78 6.26
CA GLN A 28 3.45 4.24 7.65
C GLN A 28 3.64 3.13 8.68
N PHE A 29 3.86 1.89 8.25
CA PHE A 29 3.84 0.70 9.11
C PHE A 29 4.86 0.77 10.25
N ALA A 30 6.12 1.07 9.95
CA ALA A 30 7.21 1.04 10.92
C ALA A 30 7.02 2.09 12.02
N ASP A 31 6.66 3.31 11.63
CA ASP A 31 6.39 4.41 12.55
C ASP A 31 5.16 4.12 13.40
N ARG A 32 4.05 3.69 12.78
CA ARG A 32 2.82 3.39 13.52
C ARG A 32 3.00 2.23 14.49
N LEU A 33 3.76 1.20 14.14
CA LEU A 33 4.08 0.11 15.06
C LEU A 33 4.87 0.60 16.28
N THR A 34 5.81 1.53 16.07
CA THR A 34 6.59 2.14 17.14
C THR A 34 5.72 3.02 18.04
N GLU A 35 4.82 3.80 17.47
CA GLU A 35 3.82 4.60 18.20
C GLU A 35 2.90 3.73 19.04
N LEU A 36 2.28 2.70 18.45
CA LEU A 36 1.36 1.81 19.15
C LEU A 36 2.02 1.10 20.33
N ARG A 37 3.30 0.72 20.22
CA ARG A 37 4.06 0.14 21.35
C ARG A 37 4.25 1.14 22.49
N LYS A 38 4.38 2.43 22.20
CA LYS A 38 4.45 3.50 23.20
C LYS A 38 3.08 3.86 23.78
N GLU A 39 2.05 3.89 22.94
CA GLU A 39 0.65 4.16 23.32
C GLU A 39 0.07 3.03 24.19
N HIS A 40 0.47 1.78 23.92
CA HIS A 40 -0.06 0.58 24.57
C HIS A 40 1.02 -0.26 25.29
N PRO A 41 1.76 0.31 26.26
CA PRO A 41 2.90 -0.38 26.89
C PRO A 41 2.49 -1.59 27.76
N LYS A 42 1.19 -1.74 28.05
CA LYS A 42 0.60 -2.86 28.80
C LYS A 42 -0.03 -3.93 27.91
N ALA A 43 0.02 -3.77 26.59
CA ALA A 43 -0.45 -4.79 25.67
C ALA A 43 0.45 -6.03 25.76
N ASN A 44 -0.13 -7.20 25.50
CA ASN A 44 0.61 -8.45 25.52
C ASN A 44 1.39 -8.66 24.23
N HIS A 45 0.77 -8.32 23.10
CA HIS A 45 1.29 -8.59 21.76
C HIS A 45 0.86 -7.48 20.79
N HIS A 46 1.74 -7.16 19.84
CA HIS A 46 1.50 -6.36 18.66
C HIS A 46 1.76 -7.21 17.42
N VAL A 47 0.78 -8.04 17.09
CA VAL A 47 0.83 -8.94 15.93
C VAL A 47 0.76 -8.11 14.66
N THR A 48 1.59 -8.44 13.67
CA THR A 48 1.62 -7.69 12.42
C THR A 48 1.43 -8.59 11.22
N ALA A 49 0.83 -8.04 10.18
CA ALA A 49 0.85 -8.61 8.84
C ALA A 49 0.87 -7.50 7.80
N TYR A 50 1.57 -7.69 6.69
CA TYR A 50 1.63 -6.71 5.62
C TYR A 50 1.80 -7.37 4.25
N ARG A 51 1.39 -6.61 3.22
CA ARG A 51 1.53 -6.94 1.80
C ARG A 51 1.91 -5.66 1.06
N TYR A 52 3.00 -5.65 0.31
CA TYR A 52 3.39 -4.47 -0.48
C TYR A 52 4.17 -4.87 -1.74
N LEU A 53 4.15 -4.00 -2.74
CA LEU A 53 5.01 -4.13 -3.92
C LEU A 53 6.34 -3.43 -3.63
N ASN A 54 7.46 -4.12 -3.81
CA ASN A 54 8.78 -3.49 -3.75
C ASN A 54 9.07 -2.67 -5.02
N ASP A 55 10.26 -2.07 -5.09
CA ASP A 55 10.67 -1.23 -6.21
C ASP A 55 10.77 -1.99 -7.56
N GLU A 56 10.83 -3.33 -7.52
CA GLU A 56 10.83 -4.22 -8.68
C GLU A 56 9.43 -4.78 -8.99
N ASP A 57 8.37 -4.19 -8.42
CA ASP A 57 6.98 -4.64 -8.51
C ASP A 57 6.74 -6.08 -8.02
N GLN A 58 7.63 -6.62 -7.19
CA GLN A 58 7.46 -7.92 -6.58
C GLN A 58 6.60 -7.80 -5.32
N LEU A 59 5.63 -8.69 -5.19
CA LEU A 59 4.76 -8.75 -4.02
C LEU A 59 5.50 -9.39 -2.84
N ILE A 60 5.71 -8.59 -1.79
CA ILE A 60 6.30 -9.00 -0.52
C ILE A 60 5.19 -9.16 0.51
N GLU A 61 5.20 -10.29 1.22
CA GLU A 61 4.18 -10.63 2.22
C GLU A 61 4.83 -11.16 3.49
N HIS A 62 4.31 -10.74 4.65
CA HIS A 62 4.81 -11.21 5.93
C HIS A 62 3.74 -11.17 7.01
N GLY A 63 3.79 -12.14 7.93
CA GLY A 63 2.97 -12.18 9.14
C GLY A 63 3.82 -12.57 10.34
N LYS A 64 3.76 -11.80 11.43
CA LYS A 64 4.56 -11.98 12.64
C LYS A 64 3.67 -12.10 13.87
N ASP A 65 3.87 -13.19 14.63
CA ASP A 65 3.05 -13.54 15.80
C ASP A 65 3.39 -12.78 17.10
N ASP A 66 4.50 -12.04 17.16
CA ASP A 66 4.90 -11.21 18.32
C ASP A 66 4.76 -11.88 19.71
N GLY A 67 5.13 -13.16 19.81
CA GLY A 67 5.08 -13.92 21.07
C GLY A 67 3.78 -14.70 21.29
N GLU A 68 2.78 -14.57 20.42
CA GLU A 68 1.67 -15.53 20.32
C GLU A 68 2.19 -16.90 19.86
N PRO A 69 1.44 -17.99 20.11
CA PRO A 69 1.75 -19.29 19.54
C PRO A 69 1.91 -19.23 18.02
N SER A 70 2.95 -19.87 17.51
CA SER A 70 3.34 -19.80 16.10
C SER A 70 2.19 -20.17 15.15
N GLY A 71 1.97 -19.33 14.14
CA GLY A 71 0.96 -19.51 13.11
C GLY A 71 -0.47 -19.20 13.55
N THR A 72 -0.68 -18.69 14.77
CA THR A 72 -2.03 -18.46 15.31
C THR A 72 -2.52 -17.02 15.19
N SER A 73 -1.69 -16.08 14.73
CA SER A 73 -2.06 -14.67 14.70
C SER A 73 -1.60 -13.92 13.44
N GLY A 74 -0.30 -13.79 13.19
CA GLY A 74 0.25 -13.02 12.06
C GLY A 74 -0.17 -13.58 10.71
N MET A 75 -0.03 -14.90 10.52
CA MET A 75 -0.49 -15.57 9.30
C MET A 75 -2.02 -15.49 9.09
N PRO A 76 -2.86 -15.71 10.11
CA PRO A 76 -4.30 -15.42 10.01
C PRO A 76 -4.63 -13.99 9.56
N CYS A 77 -3.98 -12.97 10.12
CA CYS A 77 -4.15 -11.58 9.67
C CYS A 77 -3.72 -11.40 8.20
N LEU A 78 -2.59 -11.98 7.80
CA LEU A 78 -2.10 -11.91 6.42
C LEU A 78 -3.09 -12.55 5.43
N LYS A 79 -3.69 -13.69 5.79
CA LYS A 79 -4.71 -14.35 4.95
C LYS A 79 -5.94 -13.49 4.71
N VAL A 80 -6.32 -12.63 5.67
CA VAL A 80 -7.41 -11.65 5.47
C VAL A 80 -7.01 -10.62 4.41
N LEU A 81 -5.80 -10.07 4.50
CA LEU A 81 -5.30 -9.12 3.49
C LEU A 81 -5.23 -9.76 2.10
N GLN A 82 -4.79 -11.02 2.02
CA GLN A 82 -4.74 -11.81 0.79
C GLN A 82 -6.14 -12.06 0.20
N GLY A 83 -7.09 -12.53 1.02
CA GLY A 83 -8.46 -12.82 0.58
C GLY A 83 -9.22 -11.59 0.10
N ARG A 84 -8.80 -10.39 0.52
CA ARG A 84 -9.33 -9.10 0.07
C ARG A 84 -8.51 -8.44 -1.04
N ASP A 85 -7.47 -9.12 -1.54
CA ASP A 85 -6.57 -8.60 -2.58
C ASP A 85 -5.96 -7.20 -2.24
N LEU A 86 -5.68 -6.96 -0.95
CA LEU A 86 -5.13 -5.70 -0.45
C LEU A 86 -3.60 -5.68 -0.53
N ILE A 87 -3.02 -4.59 -1.05
CA ILE A 87 -1.58 -4.39 -1.17
C ILE A 87 -1.18 -2.99 -0.69
N ASN A 88 0.12 -2.76 -0.56
CA ASN A 88 0.72 -1.55 0.00
C ASN A 88 0.11 -1.16 1.35
N ILE A 89 -0.13 -2.19 2.16
CA ILE A 89 -0.89 -2.09 3.41
C ILE A 89 -0.25 -2.95 4.50
N ALA A 90 -0.46 -2.54 5.75
CA ALA A 90 -0.15 -3.32 6.93
C ALA A 90 -1.30 -3.28 7.92
N VAL A 91 -1.48 -4.37 8.66
CA VAL A 91 -2.34 -4.45 9.83
C VAL A 91 -1.50 -4.74 11.06
N ILE A 92 -1.77 -4.01 12.14
CA ILE A 92 -1.18 -4.18 13.47
C ILE A 92 -2.33 -4.46 14.42
N VAL A 93 -2.33 -5.63 15.05
CA VAL A 93 -3.34 -6.02 16.04
C VAL A 93 -2.69 -6.01 17.42
N THR A 94 -3.04 -4.98 18.19
CA THR A 94 -2.63 -4.83 19.58
C THR A 94 -3.58 -5.61 20.48
N ARG A 95 -3.07 -6.58 21.23
CA ARG A 95 -3.89 -7.47 22.06
C ARG A 95 -3.70 -7.19 23.55
N TYR A 96 -4.82 -7.13 24.27
CA TYR A 96 -4.89 -7.23 25.73
C TYR A 96 -5.49 -8.58 26.15
N PHE A 97 -4.82 -9.30 27.03
CA PHE A 97 -5.27 -10.59 27.54
C PHE A 97 -6.41 -10.43 28.55
N GLY A 98 -7.53 -11.13 28.31
CA GLY A 98 -8.75 -11.04 29.13
C GLY A 98 -8.82 -11.98 30.33
N GLY A 99 -7.74 -12.66 30.70
CA GLY A 99 -7.70 -13.64 31.79
C GLY A 99 -8.15 -15.06 31.40
N THR A 100 -8.74 -15.26 30.22
CA THR A 100 -9.17 -16.58 29.72
C THR A 100 -8.43 -16.95 28.43
N LYS A 101 -7.78 -18.12 28.41
CA LYS A 101 -7.09 -18.61 27.20
C LYS A 101 -8.09 -18.95 26.09
N LEU A 102 -7.77 -18.53 24.87
CA LEU A 102 -8.60 -18.79 23.69
C LEU A 102 -8.32 -20.14 23.02
N GLY A 103 -7.12 -20.70 23.26
CA GLY A 103 -6.60 -21.85 22.51
C GLY A 103 -6.24 -21.48 21.06
N THR A 104 -5.52 -22.36 20.36
CA THR A 104 -5.01 -22.10 18.99
C THR A 104 -6.13 -21.69 18.02
N GLY A 105 -7.21 -22.46 17.94
CA GLY A 105 -8.32 -22.14 17.04
C GLY A 105 -9.07 -20.86 17.42
N GLY A 106 -9.11 -20.52 18.71
CA GLY A 106 -9.71 -19.26 19.18
C GLY A 106 -8.86 -18.05 18.81
N LEU A 107 -7.54 -18.13 18.93
CA LEU A 107 -6.62 -17.08 18.50
C LEU A 107 -6.71 -16.82 17.00
N VAL A 108 -6.67 -17.88 16.19
CA VAL A 108 -6.81 -17.78 14.72
C VAL A 108 -8.08 -17.03 14.35
N ARG A 109 -9.23 -17.38 14.95
CA ARG A 109 -10.50 -16.71 14.69
C ARG A 109 -10.51 -15.26 15.18
N ALA A 110 -9.99 -14.99 16.37
CA ALA A 110 -9.99 -13.65 16.94
C ALA A 110 -9.11 -12.67 16.13
N TYR A 111 -7.90 -13.08 15.75
CA TYR A 111 -7.00 -12.26 14.92
C TYR A 111 -7.54 -12.06 13.51
N SER A 112 -8.06 -13.12 12.86
CA SER A 112 -8.72 -12.98 11.55
C SER A 112 -9.93 -12.05 11.64
N GLY A 113 -10.74 -12.20 12.69
CA GLY A 113 -11.93 -11.37 12.92
C GLY A 113 -11.59 -9.89 13.12
N ALA A 114 -10.55 -9.59 13.90
CA ALA A 114 -10.09 -8.22 14.13
C ALA A 114 -9.56 -7.58 12.83
N ALA A 115 -8.75 -8.31 12.05
CA ALA A 115 -8.26 -7.85 10.76
C ALA A 115 -9.42 -7.66 9.75
N GLN A 116 -10.40 -8.56 9.74
CA GLN A 116 -11.58 -8.46 8.88
C GLN A 116 -12.41 -7.22 9.26
N ALA A 117 -12.67 -7.01 10.54
CA ALA A 117 -13.48 -5.90 11.04
C ALA A 117 -12.88 -4.53 10.70
N VAL A 118 -11.56 -4.36 10.83
CA VAL A 118 -10.92 -3.09 10.44
C VAL A 118 -10.96 -2.89 8.92
N CYS A 119 -10.85 -3.96 8.13
CA CYS A 119 -10.98 -3.87 6.67
C CYS A 119 -12.43 -3.59 6.23
N ASP A 120 -13.45 -3.99 6.99
CA ASP A 120 -14.87 -3.72 6.67
C ASP A 120 -15.23 -2.23 6.78
N ILE A 121 -14.53 -1.48 7.63
CA ILE A 121 -14.78 -0.05 7.85
C ILE A 121 -13.79 0.86 7.11
N ALA A 122 -12.73 0.29 6.52
CA ALA A 122 -11.71 1.05 5.83
C ALA A 122 -12.22 1.56 4.47
N ASP A 123 -11.77 2.74 4.07
CA ASP A 123 -12.01 3.29 2.73
C ASP A 123 -11.07 2.61 1.71
N ILE A 124 -11.48 1.43 1.24
CA ILE A 124 -10.72 0.61 0.30
C ILE A 124 -10.94 1.11 -1.13
N LYS A 125 -9.84 1.33 -1.85
CA LYS A 125 -9.83 1.85 -3.22
C LYS A 125 -9.03 0.94 -4.16
N PRO A 126 -9.29 0.98 -5.47
CA PRO A 126 -8.42 0.33 -6.44
C PRO A 126 -6.98 0.85 -6.33
N TYR A 127 -6.00 -0.05 -6.41
CA TYR A 127 -4.60 0.36 -6.54
C TYR A 127 -4.31 0.71 -8.01
N ILE A 128 -3.82 1.93 -8.26
CA ILE A 128 -3.41 2.41 -9.58
C ILE A 128 -1.89 2.56 -9.58
N PRO A 129 -1.14 1.70 -10.31
CA PRO A 129 0.31 1.81 -10.40
C PRO A 129 0.74 3.19 -10.90
N GLN A 130 1.57 3.87 -10.12
CA GLN A 130 2.16 5.15 -10.50
C GLN A 130 3.56 4.92 -11.09
N GLY A 131 4.00 5.84 -11.93
CA GLY A 131 5.34 5.84 -12.48
C GLY A 131 5.80 7.24 -12.85
N THR A 132 6.99 7.31 -13.44
CA THR A 132 7.55 8.53 -14.01
C THR A 132 8.07 8.19 -15.40
N THR A 133 7.87 9.08 -16.36
CA THR A 133 8.44 8.95 -17.71
C THR A 133 8.89 10.30 -18.22
N ARG A 134 9.70 10.26 -19.29
CA ARG A 134 10.07 11.45 -20.05
C ARG A 134 9.44 11.38 -21.42
N LEU A 135 8.93 12.52 -21.87
CA LEU A 135 8.33 12.69 -23.18
C LEU A 135 9.11 13.74 -23.94
N PHE A 136 9.27 13.54 -25.24
CA PHE A 136 9.82 14.54 -26.12
C PHE A 136 8.87 14.85 -27.27
N ALA A 137 8.81 16.13 -27.63
CA ALA A 137 8.12 16.60 -28.81
C ALA A 137 8.95 17.67 -29.52
N SER A 138 8.95 17.64 -30.85
CA SER A 138 9.48 18.74 -31.66
C SER A 138 8.76 20.05 -31.35
N PHE A 139 9.32 21.19 -31.73
CA PHE A 139 8.62 22.48 -31.58
C PHE A 139 7.26 22.53 -32.27
N ALA A 140 7.05 21.75 -33.35
CA ALA A 140 5.77 21.67 -34.03
C ALA A 140 4.71 20.92 -33.21
N ASP A 141 5.14 19.91 -32.44
CA ASP A 141 4.25 19.02 -31.69
C ASP A 141 4.14 19.35 -30.19
N ALA A 142 4.99 20.25 -29.69
CA ALA A 142 5.09 20.62 -28.28
C ALA A 142 3.75 21.09 -27.68
N GLY A 143 2.94 21.83 -28.45
CA GLY A 143 1.61 22.26 -28.00
C GLY A 143 0.65 21.08 -27.77
N GLY A 144 0.72 20.05 -28.63
CA GLY A 144 -0.07 18.83 -28.49
C GLY A 144 0.37 17.99 -27.29
N MET A 145 1.68 17.97 -27.01
CA MET A 145 2.25 17.29 -25.83
C MET A 145 1.82 17.98 -24.52
N GLU A 146 1.95 19.31 -24.44
CA GLU A 146 1.52 20.07 -23.24
C GLU A 146 0.02 19.91 -22.97
N GLN A 147 -0.82 19.94 -24.02
CA GLN A 147 -2.25 19.68 -23.86
C GLN A 147 -2.50 18.27 -23.33
N ALA A 148 -1.80 17.26 -23.83
CA ALA A 148 -1.95 15.88 -23.39
C ALA A 148 -1.50 15.68 -21.93
N CYS A 149 -0.51 16.44 -21.46
CA CYS A 149 -0.02 16.41 -20.08
C CYS A 149 -0.82 17.28 -19.10
N SER A 150 -1.76 18.11 -19.57
CA SER A 150 -2.61 18.95 -18.71
C SER A 150 -3.72 18.20 -17.95
N ARG A 151 -3.75 16.87 -18.05
CA ARG A 151 -4.74 16.02 -17.38
C ARG A 151 -4.55 16.04 -15.86
N ALA A 152 -5.64 15.90 -15.11
CA ALA A 152 -5.62 15.93 -13.65
C ALA A 152 -4.88 14.76 -13.00
N ASP A 153 -4.72 13.64 -13.70
CA ASP A 153 -3.99 12.44 -13.27
C ASP A 153 -2.49 12.49 -13.60
N ILE A 154 -2.00 13.60 -14.14
CA ILE A 154 -0.60 13.81 -14.52
C ILE A 154 -0.04 15.00 -13.76
N THR A 155 1.16 14.83 -13.21
CA THR A 155 1.95 15.92 -12.64
C THR A 155 3.22 16.09 -13.47
N VAL A 156 3.45 17.31 -13.95
CA VAL A 156 4.71 17.67 -14.60
C VAL A 156 5.76 17.95 -13.52
N LEU A 157 6.84 17.18 -13.55
CA LEU A 157 7.94 17.27 -12.59
C LEU A 157 9.01 18.25 -13.06
N ASP A 158 9.39 18.18 -14.34
CA ASP A 158 10.42 19.03 -14.92
C ASP A 158 10.10 19.35 -16.39
N ARG A 159 10.63 20.48 -16.87
CA ARG A 159 10.53 20.93 -18.26
C ARG A 159 11.86 21.47 -18.76
N GLN A 160 12.30 20.95 -19.89
CA GLN A 160 13.52 21.37 -20.57
C GLN A 160 13.23 21.65 -22.05
N PHE A 161 14.02 22.54 -22.62
CA PHE A 161 13.99 22.85 -24.04
C PHE A 161 15.41 22.75 -24.56
N ASP A 162 15.59 22.08 -25.69
CA ASP A 162 16.85 22.04 -26.40
C ASP A 162 16.74 22.76 -27.76
N THR A 163 17.62 22.45 -28.70
CA THR A 163 17.61 23.07 -30.03
C THR A 163 16.61 22.44 -31.00
N ILE A 164 16.01 21.30 -30.66
CA ILE A 164 15.15 20.51 -31.54
C ILE A 164 13.73 20.33 -31.00
N GLY A 165 13.48 20.58 -29.71
CA GLY A 165 12.15 20.49 -29.14
C GLY A 165 12.06 20.70 -27.62
N SER A 166 10.99 20.13 -27.06
CA SER A 166 10.66 20.17 -25.64
C SER A 166 10.75 18.77 -25.05
N LEU A 167 11.40 18.67 -23.90
CA LEU A 167 11.47 17.48 -23.06
C LEU A 167 10.70 17.76 -21.76
N ILE A 168 9.75 16.90 -21.42
CA ILE A 168 9.01 17.01 -20.16
C ILE A 168 9.13 15.71 -19.36
N GLU A 169 9.38 15.84 -18.07
CA GLU A 169 9.33 14.73 -17.14
C GLU A 169 8.00 14.78 -16.40
N ILE A 170 7.26 13.68 -16.43
CA ILE A 170 5.91 13.59 -15.87
C ILE A 170 5.76 12.37 -14.98
N THR A 171 4.89 12.46 -13.98
CA THR A 171 4.45 11.33 -13.15
C THR A 171 2.94 11.19 -13.17
N GLY A 172 2.46 9.97 -13.02
CA GLY A 172 1.04 9.62 -13.08
C GLY A 172 0.81 8.11 -13.23
N PRO A 173 -0.43 7.69 -13.53
CA PRO A 173 -0.77 6.29 -13.79
C PRO A 173 0.06 5.69 -14.92
N ARG A 174 0.73 4.55 -14.68
CA ARG A 174 1.65 3.94 -15.65
C ARG A 174 1.03 3.67 -17.02
N GLU A 175 -0.26 3.33 -17.07
CA GLU A 175 -0.99 3.12 -18.32
C GLU A 175 -1.09 4.42 -19.14
N VAL A 176 -1.48 5.52 -18.49
CA VAL A 176 -1.53 6.86 -19.12
C VAL A 176 -0.14 7.30 -19.56
N LEU A 177 0.89 7.03 -18.75
CA LEU A 177 2.28 7.34 -19.11
C LEU A 177 2.75 6.54 -20.33
N ALA A 178 2.38 5.26 -20.44
CA ALA A 178 2.73 4.42 -21.58
C ALA A 178 2.08 4.93 -22.88
N ASP A 179 0.80 5.31 -22.83
CA ASP A 179 0.09 5.91 -23.96
C ASP A 179 0.76 7.21 -24.43
N LEU A 180 1.15 8.06 -23.48
CA LEU A 180 1.83 9.31 -23.80
C LEU A 180 3.24 9.07 -24.35
N SER A 181 4.01 8.14 -23.78
CA SER A 181 5.33 7.78 -24.29
C SER A 181 5.25 7.16 -25.70
N ALA A 182 4.18 6.43 -26.04
CA ALA A 182 3.99 5.93 -27.39
C ALA A 182 3.72 7.05 -28.41
N ARG A 183 3.04 8.13 -27.98
CA ARG A 183 2.75 9.30 -28.82
C ARG A 183 3.90 10.31 -28.88
N PHE A 184 4.63 10.47 -27.79
CA PHE A 184 5.72 11.43 -27.58
C PHE A 184 6.93 10.71 -26.99
N PRO A 185 7.63 9.89 -27.79
CA PRO A 185 8.72 9.06 -27.29
C PRO A 185 9.88 9.92 -26.76
N PRO A 186 10.61 9.48 -25.71
CA PRO A 186 11.77 10.19 -25.20
C PRO A 186 12.89 10.27 -26.24
N LEU A 187 13.71 11.32 -26.18
CA LEU A 187 14.91 11.45 -27.02
C LEU A 187 15.85 10.25 -26.83
N GLY A 188 16.21 9.59 -27.93
CA GLY A 188 17.12 8.45 -27.93
C GLY A 188 16.45 7.07 -27.85
N SER A 189 15.12 6.97 -27.96
CA SER A 189 14.42 5.68 -28.10
C SER A 189 14.36 5.15 -29.55
N GLU A 190 15.29 5.56 -30.43
CA GLU A 190 15.47 4.90 -31.71
C GLU A 190 16.17 3.55 -31.50
N ASN A 191 15.39 2.46 -31.67
CA ASN A 191 15.78 1.06 -31.88
C ASN A 191 17.22 0.66 -31.51
N THR A 192 17.38 0.04 -30.34
CA THR A 192 18.24 -1.14 -30.26
C THR A 192 17.46 -2.32 -30.83
N ASP A 193 17.82 -2.72 -32.06
CA ASP A 193 17.49 -4.01 -32.68
C ASP A 193 17.80 -5.22 -31.75
#